data_AF-W3AL69-F1
#
_entry.id   AF-W3AL69-F1
#
_cell.length_a   1.000
_cell.length_b   1.000
_cell.length_c   1.000
_cell.angle_alpha   90.00
_cell.angle_beta   90.00
_cell.angle_gamma   90.00
#
_symmetry.space_group_name_H-M   'P 1'
#
loop_
_entity.id
_entity.type
_entity.pdbx_description
1 polymer ?
#
loop_
_entity_poly.entity_id
_entity_poly.type
_entity_poly.pdbx_seq_one_letter_code
_entity_poly.pdbx_strand_id
1 'polypeptide(L)'
;MRIIKWMDKHLEELILSVLLSGIAVVMILQVICRYGFNYSLSWSDELARYLLVWSTFLSVSFCIKNHISIKIDQFQNMLPEDIIPWIKMLRHTLVFIFSLIMIPYTLTLLRQSVSSHATSAALRIPMYYIQSAPLVCFSLLALRTLEAWIKEFKKSSMSMLKSVFDGMKPKTLAELKAEEEKEKAEWKQLAEKELGGESDTALNARFTIESNKPDMTSSDESKGSFERYESESNYENSAERKDSK
;
A
#
# COMPACT_ATOMS: atom_id res chain seq x y z
N MET A 1 1.38 -20.85 -19.59
CA MET A 1 1.09 -19.39 -19.50
C MET A 1 2.25 -18.55 -18.92
N ARG A 2 3.53 -18.86 -19.23
CA ARG A 2 4.68 -18.02 -18.82
C ARG A 2 5.13 -17.08 -19.96
N ILE A 3 5.05 -17.55 -21.21
CA ILE A 3 5.38 -16.78 -22.41
C ILE A 3 4.50 -15.52 -22.55
N ILE A 4 3.18 -15.65 -22.34
CA ILE A 4 2.25 -14.51 -22.47
C ILE A 4 2.58 -13.42 -21.45
N LYS A 5 2.78 -13.81 -20.19
CA LYS A 5 3.18 -12.87 -19.12
C LYS A 5 4.56 -12.24 -19.32
N TRP A 6 5.46 -12.95 -20.02
CA TRP A 6 6.79 -12.44 -20.35
C TRP A 6 6.72 -11.43 -21.52
N MET A 7 5.94 -11.75 -22.56
CA MET A 7 5.66 -10.84 -23.66
C MET A 7 4.98 -9.56 -23.17
N ASP A 8 3.93 -9.66 -22.34
CA ASP A 8 3.27 -8.47 -21.78
C ASP A 8 4.23 -7.59 -20.97
N LYS A 9 5.25 -8.20 -20.35
CA LYS A 9 6.24 -7.47 -19.55
C LYS A 9 7.28 -6.74 -20.40
N HIS A 10 7.71 -7.33 -21.52
CA HIS A 10 8.78 -6.76 -22.38
C HIS A 10 8.27 -6.07 -23.65
N LEU A 11 6.99 -6.23 -24.00
CA LEU A 11 6.39 -5.61 -25.18
C LEU A 11 6.53 -4.09 -25.14
N GLU A 12 6.34 -3.47 -23.98
CA GLU A 12 6.44 -2.02 -23.86
C GLU A 12 7.87 -1.51 -24.04
N GLU A 13 8.87 -2.25 -23.56
CA GLU A 13 10.30 -1.96 -23.78
C GLU A 13 10.64 -2.08 -25.26
N LEU A 14 10.14 -3.11 -25.93
CA LEU A 14 10.34 -3.34 -27.35
C LEU A 14 9.68 -2.24 -28.18
N ILE A 15 8.42 -1.88 -27.89
CA ILE A 15 7.68 -0.82 -28.59
C ILE A 15 8.41 0.51 -28.43
N LEU A 16 8.87 0.85 -27.22
CA LEU A 16 9.66 2.06 -26.97
C LEU A 16 10.98 2.07 -27.73
N SER A 17 11.71 0.97 -27.71
CA SER A 17 12.98 0.84 -28.44
C SER A 17 12.78 1.01 -29.95
N VAL A 18 11.75 0.40 -30.52
CA VAL A 18 11.41 0.52 -31.95
C VAL A 18 11.00 1.95 -32.30
N LEU A 19 10.17 2.61 -31.48
CA LEU A 19 9.77 4.00 -31.69
C LEU A 19 10.99 4.94 -31.67
N LEU A 20 11.87 4.79 -30.69
CA LEU A 20 13.06 5.62 -30.53
C LEU A 20 14.07 5.40 -31.67
N SER A 21 14.29 4.13 -32.05
CA SER A 21 15.10 3.79 -33.22
C SER A 21 14.49 4.34 -34.51
N GLY A 22 13.17 4.28 -34.67
CA GLY A 22 12.46 4.86 -35.80
C GLY A 22 12.68 6.37 -35.93
N ILE A 23 12.61 7.12 -34.83
CA ILE A 23 12.93 8.56 -34.81
C ILE A 23 14.36 8.80 -35.29
N ALA A 24 15.33 8.04 -34.79
CA ALA A 24 16.73 8.17 -35.20
C ALA A 24 16.92 7.91 -36.70
N VAL A 25 16.29 6.86 -37.24
CA VAL A 25 16.36 6.54 -38.68
C VAL A 25 15.74 7.64 -39.52
N VAL A 26 14.58 8.17 -39.13
CA VAL A 26 13.90 9.28 -39.83
C VAL A 26 14.78 10.55 -39.81
N MET A 27 15.39 10.87 -38.67
CA MET A 27 16.30 12.01 -38.56
C MET A 27 17.55 11.85 -39.43
N ILE A 28 18.15 10.65 -39.46
CA ILE A 28 19.30 10.35 -40.34
C ILE A 28 18.89 10.47 -41.81
N LEU A 29 17.74 9.93 -42.19
CA LEU A 29 17.21 10.04 -43.55
C LEU A 29 17.02 11.52 -43.94
N GLN A 30 16.47 12.34 -43.04
CA GLN A 30 16.29 13.76 -43.26
C GLN A 30 17.62 14.48 -43.51
N VAL A 31 18.66 14.16 -42.74
CA VAL A 31 20.02 14.70 -42.91
C VAL A 31 20.60 14.26 -44.26
N ILE A 32 20.51 12.98 -44.61
CA ILE A 32 21.03 12.45 -45.89
C ILE A 32 20.32 13.10 -47.08
N CYS A 33 18.99 13.21 -47.06
CA CYS A 33 18.24 13.85 -48.13
C CYS A 33 18.56 15.34 -48.27
N ARG A 34 18.74 16.03 -47.13
CA ARG A 34 19.04 17.47 -47.11
C ARG A 34 20.44 17.77 -47.64
N TYR A 35 21.46 17.03 -47.22
CA TYR A 35 22.85 17.31 -47.59
C TYR A 35 23.31 16.55 -48.85
N GLY A 36 22.77 15.36 -49.11
CA GLY A 36 23.11 14.54 -50.27
C GLY A 36 22.27 14.86 -51.51
N PHE A 37 20.97 15.07 -51.35
CA PHE A 37 20.03 15.27 -52.47
C PHE A 37 19.52 16.72 -52.60
N ASN A 38 19.92 17.63 -51.70
CA ASN A 38 19.44 19.01 -51.62
C ASN A 38 17.90 19.15 -51.61
N TYR A 39 17.20 18.11 -51.14
CA TYR A 39 15.73 18.07 -51.10
C TYR A 39 15.24 17.98 -49.65
N SER A 40 14.18 18.73 -49.33
CA SER A 40 13.56 18.71 -48.00
C SER A 40 12.26 17.90 -48.03
N LEU A 41 12.24 16.75 -47.35
CA LEU A 41 11.05 15.93 -47.23
C LEU A 41 10.19 16.48 -46.10
N SER A 42 9.19 17.31 -46.44
CA SER A 42 8.25 17.92 -45.48
C SER A 42 7.50 16.89 -44.64
N TRP A 43 7.24 15.69 -45.18
CA TRP A 43 6.59 14.60 -44.46
C TRP A 43 7.47 13.99 -43.36
N SER A 44 8.80 14.00 -43.54
CA SER A 44 9.74 13.39 -42.58
C SER A 44 9.71 14.11 -41.23
N ASP A 45 9.56 15.43 -41.26
CA ASP A 45 9.51 16.28 -40.07
C ASP A 45 8.19 16.11 -39.29
N GLU A 46 7.07 15.91 -39.99
CA GLU A 46 5.78 15.56 -39.37
C GLU A 46 5.82 14.14 -38.77
N LEU A 47 6.37 13.17 -39.50
CA LEU A 47 6.47 11.79 -39.03
C LEU A 47 7.36 11.69 -37.77
N ALA A 48 8.50 12.36 -37.76
CA ALA A 48 9.39 12.40 -36.59
C ALA A 48 8.68 12.96 -35.36
N ARG A 49 7.89 14.04 -35.52
CA ARG A 49 7.07 14.59 -34.43
C ARG A 49 6.02 13.60 -33.94
N TYR A 50 5.41 12.82 -34.83
CA TYR A 50 4.39 11.84 -34.43
C TYR A 50 4.99 10.68 -33.64
N LEU A 51 6.09 10.13 -34.13
CA LEU A 51 6.83 9.10 -33.42
C LEU A 51 7.34 9.61 -32.06
N LEU A 52 7.80 10.86 -31.99
CA LEU A 52 8.24 11.49 -30.75
C LEU A 52 7.11 11.61 -29.72
N VAL A 53 5.91 12.03 -30.15
CA VAL A 53 4.74 12.13 -29.26
C VAL A 53 4.39 10.75 -28.69
N TRP A 54 4.27 9.74 -29.55
CA TRP A 54 4.01 8.36 -29.13
C TRP A 54 5.09 7.83 -28.17
N SER A 55 6.36 8.04 -28.50
CA SER A 55 7.49 7.64 -27.66
C SER A 55 7.47 8.33 -26.30
N THR A 56 7.17 9.63 -26.25
CA THR A 56 7.15 10.41 -25.00
C THR A 56 6.07 9.90 -24.06
N PHE A 57 4.85 9.70 -24.57
CA PHE A 57 3.73 9.19 -23.79
C PHE A 57 3.98 7.77 -23.28
N LEU A 58 4.51 6.88 -24.12
CA LEU A 58 4.87 5.53 -23.68
C LEU A 58 6.03 5.54 -22.66
N SER A 59 6.97 6.49 -22.78
CA SER A 59 8.12 6.59 -21.87
C SER A 59 7.68 6.96 -20.45
N VAL A 60 6.63 7.77 -20.29
CA VAL A 60 6.07 8.12 -18.98
C VAL A 60 5.53 6.88 -18.27
N SER A 61 4.72 6.07 -18.96
CA SER A 61 4.19 4.79 -18.43
C SER A 61 5.32 3.85 -18.01
N PHE A 62 6.37 3.76 -18.83
CA PHE A 62 7.53 2.92 -18.58
C PHE A 62 8.40 3.39 -17.40
N CYS A 63 8.63 4.69 -17.26
CA CYS A 63 9.40 5.27 -16.16
C CYS A 63 8.75 4.96 -14.79
N ILE A 64 7.41 5.00 -14.75
CA ILE A 64 6.63 4.68 -13.55
C ILE A 64 6.71 3.20 -13.20
N LYS A 65 6.69 2.30 -14.20
CA LYS A 65 6.88 0.85 -14.01
C LYS A 65 8.25 0.52 -13.40
N ASN A 66 9.31 1.16 -13.90
CA ASN A 66 10.68 0.87 -13.49
C ASN A 66 11.11 1.62 -12.22
N HIS A 67 10.18 2.33 -11.55
CA HIS A 67 10.48 3.11 -10.36
C HIS A 67 11.72 4.01 -10.51
N ILE A 68 11.94 4.58 -11.70
CA ILE A 68 13.16 5.37 -12.01
C ILE A 68 13.17 6.72 -11.26
N SER A 69 12.22 6.95 -10.34
CA SER A 69 12.29 8.01 -9.32
C SER A 69 13.35 7.71 -8.26
N ILE A 70 14.59 7.49 -8.69
CA ILE A 70 15.78 7.27 -7.86
C ILE A 70 15.95 8.43 -6.84
N LYS A 71 15.55 9.65 -7.22
CA LYS A 71 15.63 10.84 -6.34
C LYS A 71 14.68 10.79 -5.15
N ILE A 72 13.49 10.21 -5.33
CA ILE A 72 12.48 10.11 -4.26
C ILE A 72 12.86 9.00 -3.28
N ASP A 73 13.51 7.93 -3.75
CA ASP A 73 13.96 6.85 -2.88
C ASP A 73 15.15 7.25 -2.01
N GLN A 74 16.09 8.08 -2.51
CA GLN A 74 17.16 8.62 -1.66
C GLN A 74 16.63 9.51 -0.52
N PHE A 75 15.58 10.29 -0.79
CA PHE A 75 14.95 11.12 0.24
C PHE A 75 14.16 10.26 1.25
N GLN A 76 13.50 9.19 0.79
CA GLN A 76 12.82 8.22 1.66
C GLN A 76 13.79 7.52 2.64
N ASN A 77 15.04 7.31 2.25
CA ASN A 77 16.06 6.69 3.12
C ASN A 77 16.53 7.62 4.26
N MET A 78 16.20 8.91 4.22
CA MET A 78 16.43 9.85 5.33
C MET A 78 15.20 9.97 6.26
N LEU A 79 14.06 9.39 5.89
CA LEU A 79 12.83 9.38 6.69
C LEU A 79 12.75 8.11 7.56
N PRO A 80 12.08 8.16 8.72
CA PRO A 80 11.88 7.00 9.58
C PRO A 80 11.11 5.89 8.83
N GLU A 81 11.50 4.63 9.07
CA GLU A 81 11.06 3.46 8.30
C GLU A 81 9.54 3.26 8.32
N ASP A 82 8.86 3.74 9.37
CA ASP A 82 7.42 3.63 9.56
C ASP A 82 6.58 4.46 8.57
N ILE A 83 7.13 5.57 8.05
CA ILE A 83 6.39 6.51 7.18
C ILE A 83 6.55 6.14 5.69
N ILE A 84 7.62 5.43 5.35
CA ILE A 84 7.94 5.00 3.98
C ILE A 84 6.77 4.24 3.30
N PRO A 85 6.12 3.23 3.92
CA PRO A 85 5.01 2.52 3.27
C PRO A 85 3.80 3.43 3.03
N TRP A 86 3.52 4.37 3.94
CA TRP A 86 2.42 5.33 3.78
C TRP A 86 2.66 6.30 2.63
N ILE A 87 3.87 6.85 2.51
CA ILE A 87 4.25 7.72 1.38
C ILE A 87 4.15 6.96 0.05
N LYS A 88 4.60 5.70 0.02
CA LYS A 88 4.47 4.86 -1.17
C LYS A 88 3.01 4.66 -1.56
N MET A 89 2.15 4.32 -0.61
CA MET A 89 0.72 4.14 -0.85
C MET A 89 0.04 5.42 -1.32
N LEU A 90 0.34 6.56 -0.69
CA LEU A 90 -0.16 7.88 -1.10
C LEU A 90 0.23 8.22 -2.54
N ARG A 91 1.50 8.03 -2.91
CA ARG A 91 1.99 8.27 -4.28
C ARG A 91 1.20 7.45 -5.31
N HIS A 92 0.96 6.16 -5.04
CA HIS A 92 0.18 5.32 -5.95
C HIS A 92 -1.28 5.81 -6.05
N THR A 93 -1.91 6.17 -4.93
CA THR A 93 -3.27 6.72 -4.92
C THR A 93 -3.37 8.02 -5.72
N LEU A 94 -2.42 8.95 -5.57
CA LEU A 94 -2.41 10.22 -6.30
C LEU A 94 -2.27 10.00 -7.81
N VAL A 95 -1.36 9.13 -8.24
CA VAL A 95 -1.18 8.80 -9.66
C VAL A 95 -2.41 8.12 -10.24
N PHE A 96 -3.07 7.25 -9.45
CA PHE A 96 -4.29 6.57 -9.88
C PHE A 96 -5.43 7.56 -10.12
N ILE A 97 -5.70 8.43 -9.15
CA ILE A 97 -6.74 9.47 -9.25
C ILE A 97 -6.45 10.40 -10.43
N PHE A 98 -5.20 10.85 -10.56
CA PHE A 98 -4.78 11.69 -11.68
C PHE A 98 -5.03 11.01 -13.03
N SER A 99 -4.68 9.73 -13.16
CA SER A 99 -4.93 8.97 -14.40
C SER A 99 -6.43 8.86 -14.72
N LEU A 100 -7.28 8.64 -13.71
CA LEU A 100 -8.74 8.56 -13.90
C LEU A 100 -9.34 9.88 -14.38
N ILE A 101 -8.89 11.01 -13.82
CA ILE A 101 -9.38 12.33 -14.20
C ILE A 101 -8.95 12.69 -15.64
N MET A 102 -7.76 12.24 -16.06
CA MET A 102 -7.24 12.56 -17.39
C MET A 102 -7.87 11.75 -18.54
N ILE A 103 -8.40 10.56 -18.28
CA ILE A 103 -9.08 9.74 -19.31
C ILE A 103 -10.26 10.46 -19.98
N PRO A 104 -11.26 11.02 -19.26
CA PRO A 104 -12.36 11.74 -19.91
C PRO A 104 -11.90 13.01 -20.63
N TYR A 105 -10.86 13.68 -20.13
CA TYR A 105 -10.29 14.86 -20.78
C TYR A 105 -9.66 14.50 -22.14
N THR A 106 -8.85 13.44 -22.17
CA THR A 106 -8.24 12.95 -23.41
C THR A 106 -9.25 12.38 -24.40
N LEU A 107 -10.33 11.74 -23.93
CA LEU A 107 -11.46 11.36 -24.79
C LEU A 107 -12.17 12.57 -25.40
N THR A 108 -12.32 13.65 -24.64
CA THR A 108 -12.94 14.89 -25.14
C THR A 108 -12.08 15.54 -26.20
N LEU A 109 -10.75 15.58 -26.00
CA LEU A 109 -9.80 16.06 -27.01
C LEU A 109 -9.82 15.21 -28.30
N LEU A 110 -9.91 13.88 -28.15
CA LEU A 110 -10.00 12.97 -29.28
C LEU A 110 -11.29 13.20 -30.09
N ARG A 111 -12.44 13.35 -29.41
CA ARG A 111 -13.71 13.70 -30.06
C ARG A 111 -13.64 15.07 -30.72
N GLN A 112 -13.02 16.03 -30.02
CA GLN A 112 -12.49 17.31 -30.49
C GLN A 112 -11.98 17.23 -31.92
N SER A 113 -10.89 16.49 -32.06
CA SER A 113 -10.13 16.42 -33.30
C SER A 113 -10.75 15.54 -34.37
N VAL A 114 -11.56 14.55 -34.01
CA VAL A 114 -12.38 13.81 -34.99
C VAL A 114 -13.42 14.73 -35.61
N SER A 115 -14.10 15.56 -34.81
CA SER A 115 -15.11 16.51 -35.31
C SER A 115 -14.50 17.57 -36.22
N SER A 116 -13.31 18.06 -35.89
CA SER A 116 -12.63 19.11 -36.67
C SER A 116 -12.08 18.63 -38.02
N HIS A 117 -12.07 17.31 -38.31
CA HIS A 117 -11.46 16.71 -39.52
C HIS A 117 -10.04 17.25 -39.82
N ALA A 118 -9.31 17.68 -38.78
CA ALA A 118 -8.02 18.30 -38.94
C ALA A 118 -7.02 17.26 -39.44
N THR A 119 -6.53 17.45 -40.66
CA THR A 119 -5.52 16.60 -41.29
C THR A 119 -4.17 17.30 -41.26
N SER A 120 -3.11 16.50 -41.15
CA SER A 120 -1.75 17.01 -41.26
C SER A 120 -1.48 17.65 -42.62
N ALA A 121 -0.75 18.77 -42.65
CA ALA A 121 -0.53 19.56 -43.86
C ALA A 121 0.28 18.81 -44.92
N ALA A 122 1.32 18.04 -44.53
CA ALA A 122 2.17 17.31 -45.48
C ALA A 122 1.75 15.84 -45.67
N LEU A 123 1.43 15.12 -44.60
CA LEU A 123 1.08 13.68 -44.65
C LEU A 123 -0.41 13.38 -44.85
N ARG A 124 -1.30 14.37 -44.70
CA ARG A 124 -2.77 14.19 -44.67
C ARG A 124 -3.26 13.12 -43.69
N ILE A 125 -2.42 12.72 -42.73
CA ILE A 125 -2.84 11.79 -41.67
C ILE A 125 -3.83 12.53 -40.76
N PRO A 126 -4.95 11.88 -40.40
CA PRO A 126 -5.88 12.45 -39.45
C PRO A 126 -5.25 12.66 -38.07
N MET A 127 -5.46 13.84 -37.47
CA MET A 127 -4.86 14.19 -36.16
C MET A 127 -5.33 13.31 -35.00
N TYR A 128 -6.44 12.59 -35.16
CA TYR A 128 -6.94 11.67 -34.14
C TYR A 128 -5.91 10.60 -33.74
N TYR A 129 -5.01 10.19 -34.66
CA TYR A 129 -3.96 9.21 -34.35
C TYR A 129 -3.02 9.72 -33.25
N ILE A 130 -2.63 10.99 -33.30
CA ILE A 130 -1.72 11.57 -32.30
C ILE A 130 -2.48 11.80 -31.00
N GLN A 131 -3.72 12.29 -31.08
CA GLN A 131 -4.53 12.58 -29.89
C GLN A 131 -5.00 11.32 -29.16
N SER A 132 -4.88 10.15 -29.79
CA SER A 132 -5.05 8.85 -29.14
C SER A 132 -3.86 8.44 -28.26
N ALA A 133 -2.65 8.98 -28.50
CA ALA A 133 -1.47 8.62 -27.69
C ALA A 133 -1.61 8.98 -26.19
N PRO A 134 -2.09 10.18 -25.82
CA PRO A 134 -2.43 10.49 -24.43
C PRO A 134 -3.42 9.50 -23.80
N LEU A 135 -4.47 9.11 -24.55
CA LEU A 135 -5.49 8.17 -24.08
C LEU A 135 -4.87 6.81 -23.73
N VAL A 136 -4.02 6.29 -24.63
CA VAL A 136 -3.31 5.02 -24.42
C VAL A 136 -2.38 5.11 -23.21
N CYS A 137 -1.65 6.21 -23.06
CA CYS A 137 -0.77 6.44 -21.93
C CYS A 137 -1.52 6.44 -20.59
N PHE A 138 -2.59 7.23 -20.46
CA PHE A 138 -3.35 7.28 -19.21
C PHE A 138 -4.05 5.96 -18.89
N SER A 139 -4.49 5.24 -19.92
CA SER A 139 -5.09 3.92 -19.75
C SER A 139 -4.07 2.89 -19.24
N LEU A 140 -2.88 2.84 -19.84
CA LEU A 140 -1.77 2.00 -19.36
C LEU A 140 -1.33 2.39 -17.95
N LEU A 141 -1.25 3.69 -17.68
CA LEU A 141 -0.90 4.22 -16.35
C LEU A 141 -1.91 3.80 -15.28
N ALA A 142 -3.21 3.88 -15.58
CA ALA A 142 -4.27 3.47 -14.68
C ALA A 142 -4.17 1.98 -14.33
N LEU A 143 -4.01 1.12 -15.34
CA LEU A 143 -3.84 -0.33 -15.15
C LEU A 143 -2.59 -0.66 -14.30
N ARG A 144 -1.46 -0.02 -14.60
CA ARG A 144 -0.19 -0.17 -13.85
C ARG A 144 -0.34 0.20 -12.39
N THR A 145 -0.96 1.34 -12.15
CA THR A 145 -1.10 1.89 -10.81
C THR A 145 -2.08 1.04 -10.00
N LEU A 146 -3.13 0.53 -10.64
CA LEU A 146 -4.06 -0.42 -10.02
C LEU A 146 -3.36 -1.72 -9.61
N GLU A 147 -2.54 -2.31 -10.49
CA GLU A 147 -1.78 -3.51 -10.14
C GLU A 147 -0.81 -3.28 -8.97
N ALA A 148 -0.10 -2.16 -8.97
CA ALA A 148 0.81 -1.81 -7.90
C ALA A 148 0.07 -1.60 -6.58
N TRP A 149 -1.08 -0.91 -6.64
CA TRP A 149 -1.92 -0.65 -5.49
C TRP A 149 -2.46 -1.94 -4.87
N ILE A 150 -2.97 -2.88 -5.68
CA ILE A 150 -3.45 -4.19 -5.20
C ILE A 150 -2.32 -5.00 -4.56
N LYS A 151 -1.11 -4.99 -5.15
CA LYS A 151 0.06 -5.71 -4.61
C LYS A 151 0.47 -5.15 -3.25
N GLU A 152 0.54 -3.82 -3.11
CA GLU A 152 0.93 -3.17 -1.85
C GLU A 152 -0.16 -3.35 -0.77
N PHE A 153 -1.43 -3.26 -1.15
CA PHE A 153 -2.55 -3.50 -0.23
C PHE A 153 -2.54 -4.91 0.35
N LYS A 154 -2.30 -5.93 -0.51
CA LYS A 154 -2.18 -7.32 -0.06
C LYS A 154 -0.99 -7.54 0.87
N LYS A 155 0.14 -6.87 0.60
CA LYS A 155 1.35 -6.93 1.42
C LYS A 155 1.12 -6.30 2.81
N SER A 156 0.52 -5.11 2.85
CA SER A 156 0.20 -4.39 4.09
C SER A 156 -0.83 -5.14 4.95
N SER A 157 -1.85 -5.72 4.33
CA SER A 157 -2.82 -6.58 5.01
C SER A 157 -2.15 -7.81 5.62
N MET A 158 -1.25 -8.48 4.89
CA MET A 158 -0.56 -9.68 5.37
C MET A 158 0.41 -9.39 6.53
N SER A 159 1.09 -8.23 6.54
CA SER A 159 1.96 -7.86 7.66
C SER A 159 1.17 -7.58 8.95
N MET A 160 0.02 -6.88 8.84
CA MET A 160 -0.84 -6.62 9.98
C MET A 160 -1.47 -7.92 10.52
N LEU A 161 -1.90 -8.81 9.63
CA LEU A 161 -2.43 -10.13 10.02
C LEU A 161 -1.36 -10.96 10.73
N LYS A 162 -0.10 -10.90 10.26
CA LYS A 162 1.02 -11.59 10.89
C LYS A 162 1.34 -11.01 12.26
N SER A 163 1.35 -9.68 12.45
CA SER A 163 1.61 -9.08 13.77
C SER A 163 0.50 -9.39 14.77
N VAL A 164 -0.76 -9.37 14.33
CA VAL A 164 -1.90 -9.77 15.18
C VAL A 164 -1.84 -11.25 15.53
N PHE A 165 -1.52 -12.12 14.57
CA PHE A 165 -1.39 -13.57 14.81
C PHE A 165 -0.18 -13.92 15.69
N ASP A 166 0.95 -13.20 15.54
CA ASP A 166 2.14 -13.40 16.37
C ASP A 166 1.90 -12.93 17.81
N GLY A 167 1.16 -11.83 18.00
CA GLY A 167 0.70 -11.38 19.32
C GLY A 167 -0.37 -12.28 19.95
N MET A 168 -1.08 -13.08 19.16
CA MET A 168 -2.03 -14.10 19.64
C MET A 168 -1.37 -15.45 19.95
N LYS A 169 -0.09 -15.64 19.66
CA LYS A 169 0.58 -16.89 20.04
C LYS A 169 0.56 -16.99 21.57
N PRO A 170 0.02 -18.08 22.14
CA PRO A 170 0.08 -18.27 23.58
C PRO A 170 1.54 -18.25 23.99
N LYS A 171 1.87 -17.47 25.03
CA LYS A 171 3.19 -17.49 25.67
C LYS A 171 3.59 -18.95 25.83
N THR A 172 4.74 -19.31 25.30
CA THR A 172 5.18 -20.70 25.34
C THR A 172 5.33 -21.13 26.79
N LEU A 173 5.11 -22.42 27.08
CA LEU A 173 5.19 -22.94 28.45
C LEU A 173 6.54 -22.62 29.13
N ALA A 174 7.61 -22.44 28.35
CA ALA A 174 8.92 -22.00 28.84
C ALA A 174 8.93 -20.52 29.25
N GLU A 175 8.26 -19.63 28.51
CA GLU A 175 8.14 -18.21 28.80
C GLU A 175 7.25 -17.94 30.01
N LEU A 176 6.15 -18.69 30.15
CA LEU A 176 5.28 -18.62 31.34
C LEU A 176 6.03 -19.04 32.60
N LYS A 177 6.81 -20.13 32.54
CA LYS A 177 7.65 -20.57 33.65
C LYS A 177 8.75 -19.58 34.00
N ALA A 178 9.35 -18.95 32.99
CA ALA A 178 10.38 -17.93 33.20
C ALA A 178 9.80 -16.64 33.82
N GLU A 179 8.58 -16.26 33.47
CA GLU A 179 7.86 -15.16 34.15
C GLU A 179 7.50 -15.53 35.59
N GLU A 180 6.98 -16.73 35.85
CA GLU A 180 6.70 -17.18 37.22
C GLU A 180 7.96 -17.22 38.10
N GLU A 181 9.10 -17.68 37.58
CA GLU A 181 10.37 -17.66 38.31
C GLU A 181 10.87 -16.24 38.56
N LYS A 182 10.72 -15.33 37.60
CA LYS A 182 11.06 -13.91 37.78
C LYS A 182 10.18 -13.26 38.84
N GLU A 183 8.87 -13.49 38.78
CA GLU A 183 7.93 -12.94 39.74
C GLU A 183 8.23 -13.48 41.15
N LYS A 184 8.49 -14.79 41.28
CA LYS A 184 8.93 -15.39 42.55
C LYS A 184 10.23 -14.79 43.07
N ALA A 185 11.18 -14.48 42.20
CA ALA A 185 12.44 -13.84 42.58
C ALA A 185 12.24 -12.39 43.03
N GLU A 186 11.37 -11.62 42.37
CA GLU A 186 11.01 -10.26 42.77
C GLU A 186 10.30 -10.26 44.14
N TRP A 187 9.32 -11.14 44.35
CA TRP A 187 8.64 -11.29 45.63
C TRP A 187 9.58 -11.72 46.75
N LYS A 188 10.55 -12.58 46.46
CA LYS A 188 11.57 -12.99 47.43
C LYS A 188 12.48 -11.82 47.83
N GLN A 189 12.91 -11.01 46.87
CA GLN A 189 13.70 -9.82 47.14
C GLN A 189 12.91 -8.76 47.94
N LEU A 190 11.62 -8.55 47.61
CA LEU A 190 10.73 -7.66 48.36
C LEU A 190 10.52 -8.15 49.79
N ALA A 191 10.25 -9.44 49.99
CA ALA A 191 10.09 -10.04 51.31
C ALA A 191 11.38 -9.94 52.14
N GLU A 192 12.55 -10.17 51.55
CA GLU A 192 13.83 -10.08 52.26
C GLU A 192 14.17 -8.63 52.68
N LYS A 193 13.68 -7.66 51.90
CA LYS A 193 13.86 -6.22 52.17
C LYS A 193 12.89 -5.67 53.22
N GLU A 194 11.66 -6.18 53.25
CA GLU A 194 10.60 -5.75 54.19
C GLU A 194 10.63 -6.53 55.53
N LEU A 195 11.10 -7.79 55.53
CA LEU A 195 10.87 -8.75 56.63
C LEU A 195 12.15 -9.21 57.33
N GLY A 196 13.21 -8.40 57.26
CA GLY A 196 14.51 -8.57 57.93
C GLY A 196 14.62 -9.75 58.90
N GLY A 197 14.97 -10.93 58.36
CA GLY A 197 15.41 -12.08 59.16
C GLY A 197 14.37 -13.14 59.56
N GLU A 198 13.10 -13.06 59.13
CA GLU A 198 12.09 -14.10 59.46
C GLU A 198 11.49 -14.74 58.19
N SER A 199 12.39 -15.15 57.29
CA SER A 199 12.14 -15.45 55.86
C SER A 199 11.27 -16.68 55.57
N ASP A 200 11.43 -17.80 56.27
CA ASP A 200 10.98 -19.08 55.69
C ASP A 200 9.55 -19.49 56.10
N THR A 201 9.07 -19.00 57.25
CA THR A 201 7.76 -19.38 57.80
C THR A 201 6.62 -18.57 57.16
N ALA A 202 6.84 -17.27 56.93
CA ALA A 202 5.84 -16.39 56.31
C ALA A 202 5.66 -16.67 54.80
N LEU A 203 6.73 -17.06 54.12
CA LEU A 203 6.73 -17.37 52.69
C LEU A 203 5.99 -18.68 52.39
N ASN A 204 6.14 -19.71 53.25
CA ASN A 204 5.37 -20.95 53.17
C ASN A 204 3.88 -20.76 53.52
N ALA A 205 3.58 -19.92 54.51
CA ALA A 205 2.20 -19.61 54.89
C ALA A 205 1.44 -18.91 53.74
N ARG A 206 2.09 -18.00 53.00
CA ARG A 206 1.48 -17.35 51.83
C ARG A 206 1.40 -18.25 50.59
N PHE A 207 2.42 -19.08 50.31
CA PHE A 207 2.36 -20.04 49.19
C PHE A 207 1.21 -21.05 49.35
N THR A 208 0.88 -21.44 50.58
CA THR A 208 -0.25 -22.33 50.87
C THR A 208 -1.60 -21.63 50.63
N ILE A 209 -1.69 -20.31 50.85
CA ILE A 209 -2.92 -19.54 50.60
C ILE A 209 -3.08 -19.25 49.10
N GLU A 210 -1.99 -18.96 48.37
CA GLU A 210 -2.06 -18.65 46.93
C GLU A 210 -2.25 -19.90 46.07
N SER A 211 -1.70 -21.06 46.46
CA SER A 211 -1.92 -22.35 45.77
C SER A 211 -3.32 -22.95 46.02
N ASN A 212 -4.05 -22.46 47.02
CA ASN A 212 -5.43 -22.84 47.30
C ASN A 212 -6.45 -21.79 46.82
N LYS A 213 -6.00 -20.82 46.00
CA LYS A 213 -6.89 -19.87 45.32
C LYS A 213 -7.52 -20.63 44.15
N PRO A 214 -8.86 -20.80 44.10
CA PRO A 214 -9.49 -21.46 42.97
C PRO A 214 -9.17 -20.69 41.69
N ASP A 215 -8.79 -21.41 40.63
CA ASP A 215 -8.54 -20.88 39.29
C ASP A 215 -9.74 -20.04 38.85
N MET A 216 -9.63 -18.71 39.00
CA MET A 216 -10.52 -17.77 38.33
C MET A 216 -9.98 -17.50 36.92
N THR A 217 -9.91 -18.56 36.11
CA THR A 217 -9.88 -18.43 34.66
C THR A 217 -11.25 -18.80 34.12
N SER A 218 -11.96 -17.78 33.63
CA SER A 218 -13.09 -17.85 32.70
C SER A 218 -14.34 -18.64 33.13
N SER A 219 -15.17 -18.08 34.02
CA SER A 219 -16.65 -18.23 33.91
C SER A 219 -17.50 -17.49 34.95
N ASP A 220 -16.94 -16.91 36.03
CA ASP A 220 -17.78 -16.45 37.17
C ASP A 220 -17.93 -14.94 37.39
N GLU A 221 -17.22 -14.06 36.67
CA GLU A 221 -17.48 -12.61 36.78
C GLU A 221 -18.89 -12.20 36.27
N SER A 222 -19.50 -13.00 35.39
CA SER A 222 -20.85 -12.71 34.89
C SER A 222 -21.97 -13.13 35.86
N LYS A 223 -21.71 -14.05 36.80
CA LYS A 223 -22.72 -14.49 37.78
C LYS A 223 -22.70 -13.63 39.04
N GLY A 224 -21.52 -13.31 39.57
CA GLY A 224 -21.39 -12.48 40.77
C GLY A 224 -21.86 -11.03 40.58
N SER A 225 -21.73 -10.48 39.36
CA SER A 225 -22.27 -9.15 39.05
C SER A 225 -23.79 -9.17 38.84
N PHE A 226 -24.36 -10.25 38.28
CA PHE A 226 -25.81 -10.33 38.03
C PHE A 226 -26.62 -10.55 39.33
N GLU A 227 -26.12 -11.38 40.26
CA GLU A 227 -26.78 -11.58 41.56
C GLU A 227 -26.74 -10.34 42.47
N ARG A 228 -25.71 -9.49 42.33
CA ARG A 228 -25.60 -8.24 43.11
C ARG A 228 -26.63 -7.20 42.66
N TYR A 229 -26.87 -7.05 41.35
CA TYR A 229 -27.91 -6.17 40.81
C TYR A 229 -29.34 -6.61 41.18
N GLU A 230 -29.61 -7.93 41.22
CA GLU A 230 -30.94 -8.45 41.55
C GLU A 230 -31.27 -8.32 43.05
N SER A 231 -30.24 -8.31 43.91
CA SER A 231 -30.41 -8.06 45.35
C SER A 231 -30.69 -6.58 45.65
N GLU A 232 -30.00 -5.64 44.99
CA GLU A 232 -30.18 -4.20 45.22
C GLU A 232 -31.55 -3.71 44.72
N SER A 233 -32.08 -4.24 43.61
CA SER A 233 -33.42 -3.86 43.12
C SER A 233 -34.56 -4.36 44.00
N ASN A 234 -34.34 -5.43 44.78
CA ASN A 234 -35.34 -5.98 45.71
C ASN A 234 -35.38 -5.22 47.05
N TYR A 235 -34.28 -4.58 47.46
CA TYR A 235 -34.27 -3.72 48.64
C TYR A 235 -34.91 -2.35 48.35
N GLU A 236 -34.70 -1.76 47.17
CA GLU A 236 -35.37 -0.50 46.79
C GLU A 236 -36.90 -0.65 46.68
N ASN A 237 -37.38 -1.72 46.04
CA ASN A 237 -38.83 -1.98 45.94
C ASN A 237 -39.52 -2.28 47.28
N SER A 238 -38.77 -2.79 48.27
CA SER A 238 -39.31 -3.05 49.60
C SER A 238 -39.26 -1.84 50.54
N ALA A 239 -38.45 -0.82 50.21
CA ALA A 239 -38.40 0.46 50.92
C ALA A 239 -39.54 1.40 50.46
N GLU A 240 -39.82 1.51 49.16
CA GLU A 240 -40.89 2.37 48.65
C GLU A 240 -42.31 1.92 49.07
N ARG A 241 -42.52 0.63 49.39
CA ARG A 241 -43.83 0.14 49.87
C ARG A 241 -44.15 0.45 51.33
N LYS A 242 -43.21 0.99 52.13
CA LYS A 242 -43.45 1.34 53.53
C LYS A 242 -43.78 2.82 53.77
N ASP A 243 -43.58 3.69 52.79
CA ASP A 243 -43.83 5.14 52.93
C ASP A 243 -45.13 5.62 52.25
N SER A 244 -45.99 4.70 51.78
CA SER A 244 -47.27 5.03 51.11
C SER A 244 -48.53 4.49 51.85
N LYS A 245 -48.51 4.43 53.18
CA LYS A 245 -49.74 4.28 53.99
C LYS A 245 -49.74 5.18 55.21
#